data_AF-A0A314XIM0-F1
#
_entry.id   AF-A0A314XIM0-F1
#
_cell.length_a   1.000
_cell.length_b   1.000
_cell.length_c   1.000
_cell.angle_alpha   90.00
_cell.angle_beta   90.00
_cell.angle_gamma   90.00
#
_symmetry.space_group_name_H-M   'P 1'
#
loop_
_entity.id
_entity.type
_entity.pdbx_description
1 polymer ?
#
loop_
_entity_poly.entity_id
_entity_poly.type
_entity_poly.pdbx_seq_one_letter_code
_entity_poly.pdbx_strand_id
1 'polypeptide(L)'
;MPNYVQHGGVRSFGIDAELAKKTGTNLEVDNLMEEWERLNEKYAGIKNKAGSVGIVVRDPSRPPPKMKLVARKGKLEIDQEEVGTAPNGTEFVITTKDSPELDASTLVVGTVLEGKEVVEKIGAVKTVQENTSSPYFRVAKLIGDKRAVVAERGFNRPYAKVVITNCGLMK
;
A
#
# COMPACT_ATOMS: atom_id res chain seq x y z
N MET A 1 -13.42 -0.94 -11.16
CA MET A 1 -12.09 -1.58 -11.20
C MET A 1 -11.06 -0.51 -10.88
N PRO A 2 -10.01 -0.84 -10.12
CA PRO A 2 -8.95 0.12 -9.82
C PRO A 2 -8.26 0.57 -11.12
N ASN A 3 -7.81 1.83 -11.14
CA ASN A 3 -7.11 2.45 -12.27
C ASN A 3 -5.60 2.15 -12.28
N TYR A 4 -5.18 1.14 -11.52
CA TYR A 4 -3.79 0.76 -11.32
C TYR A 4 -3.65 -0.73 -11.00
N VAL A 5 -2.43 -1.23 -11.17
CA VAL A 5 -1.98 -2.56 -10.74
C VAL A 5 -1.01 -2.37 -9.58
N GLN A 6 -1.15 -3.18 -8.53
CA GLN A 6 -0.33 -3.09 -7.32
C GLN A 6 0.44 -4.39 -7.09
N HIS A 7 1.75 -4.25 -6.86
CA HIS A 7 2.60 -5.33 -6.39
C HIS A 7 2.79 -5.20 -4.88
N GLY A 8 2.21 -6.11 -4.09
CA GLY A 8 2.13 -6.04 -2.63
C GLY A 8 3.43 -6.19 -1.83
N GLY A 9 4.58 -5.97 -2.47
CA GLY A 9 5.91 -5.91 -1.87
C GLY A 9 6.37 -7.19 -1.15
N VAL A 10 7.51 -7.07 -0.50
CA VAL A 10 8.03 -8.09 0.41
C VAL A 10 7.39 -7.88 1.78
N ARG A 11 6.60 -8.85 2.26
CA ARG A 11 5.89 -8.72 3.55
C ARG A 11 6.73 -9.09 4.77
N SER A 12 7.80 -9.83 4.56
CA SER A 12 8.75 -10.24 5.59
C SER A 12 10.13 -10.31 4.96
N PHE A 13 11.06 -9.57 5.52
CA PHE A 13 12.47 -9.78 5.27
C PHE A 13 12.95 -10.99 6.09
N GLY A 14 14.06 -11.62 5.70
CA GLY A 14 14.65 -12.73 6.46
C GLY A 14 15.15 -12.31 7.86
N ILE A 15 15.80 -13.24 8.55
CA ILE A 15 16.35 -13.09 9.92
C ILE A 15 17.14 -11.77 10.07
N ASP A 16 17.82 -11.32 9.01
CA ASP A 16 18.63 -10.10 8.99
C ASP A 16 17.84 -8.80 9.24
N ALA A 17 16.57 -8.73 8.85
CA ALA A 17 15.77 -7.53 9.11
C ALA A 17 15.07 -7.55 10.47
N GLU A 18 14.77 -8.73 11.01
CA GLU A 18 14.40 -8.83 12.42
C GLU A 18 15.58 -8.44 13.31
N LEU A 19 16.80 -8.81 12.91
CA LEU A 19 18.03 -8.37 13.56
C LEU A 19 18.21 -6.85 13.40
N ALA A 20 18.02 -6.29 12.19
CA ALA A 20 18.11 -4.85 11.94
C ALA A 20 17.12 -4.03 12.78
N LYS A 21 15.87 -4.52 12.93
CA LYS A 21 14.87 -3.93 13.84
C LYS A 21 15.31 -4.01 15.30
N LYS A 22 15.93 -5.11 15.73
CA LYS A 22 16.47 -5.26 17.11
C LYS A 22 17.70 -4.39 17.37
N THR A 23 18.52 -4.11 16.36
CA THR A 23 19.69 -3.21 16.48
C THR A 23 19.36 -1.74 16.31
N GLY A 24 18.09 -1.36 16.09
CA GLY A 24 17.69 0.04 15.92
C GLY A 24 18.16 0.66 14.60
N THR A 25 18.66 -0.16 13.67
CA THR A 25 18.94 0.23 12.29
C THR A 25 17.62 0.34 11.55
N ASN A 26 17.19 1.58 11.34
CA ASN A 26 15.97 1.87 10.65
C ASN A 26 16.10 1.58 9.15
N LEU A 27 15.30 0.63 8.66
CA LEU A 27 15.13 0.33 7.24
C LEU A 27 14.22 1.39 6.58
N GLU A 28 14.38 2.65 6.98
CA GLU A 28 13.31 3.63 6.98
C GLU A 28 12.93 4.12 5.59
N VAL A 29 11.63 4.02 5.32
CA VAL A 29 10.93 4.71 4.24
C VAL A 29 10.87 6.23 4.53
N ASP A 30 11.40 6.71 5.65
CA ASP A 30 11.37 8.12 6.06
C ASP A 30 11.99 9.03 5.00
N ASN A 31 13.10 8.63 4.38
CA ASN A 31 13.67 9.38 3.24
C ASN A 31 12.69 9.48 2.06
N LEU A 32 11.94 8.42 1.77
CA LEU A 32 10.92 8.41 0.71
C LEU A 32 9.69 9.23 1.11
N MET A 33 9.39 9.30 2.41
CA MET A 33 8.30 10.12 2.96
C MET A 33 8.64 11.60 2.89
N GLU A 34 9.83 12.00 3.32
CA GLU A 34 10.35 13.36 3.19
C GLU A 34 10.40 13.79 1.71
N GLU A 35 10.89 12.90 0.83
CA GLU A 35 10.91 13.17 -0.60
C GLU A 35 9.51 13.32 -1.19
N TRP A 36 8.58 12.48 -0.78
CA TRP A 36 7.18 12.58 -1.18
C TRP A 36 6.54 13.90 -0.72
N GLU A 37 6.75 14.30 0.55
CA GLU A 37 6.24 15.57 1.08
C GLU A 37 6.80 16.76 0.30
N ARG A 38 8.12 16.81 0.10
CA ARG A 38 8.80 17.84 -0.70
C ARG A 38 8.25 17.93 -2.12
N LEU A 39 8.03 16.79 -2.78
CA LEU A 39 7.46 16.75 -4.14
C LEU A 39 5.98 17.11 -4.14
N ASN A 40 5.26 16.89 -3.04
CA ASN A 40 3.87 17.29 -2.89
C ASN A 40 3.67 18.78 -2.69
N GLU A 41 4.59 19.43 -1.99
CA GLU A 41 4.60 20.89 -1.89
C GLU A 41 5.01 21.55 -3.21
N LYS A 42 5.99 20.96 -3.91
CA LYS A 42 6.56 21.54 -5.13
C LYS A 42 5.67 21.42 -6.37
N TYR A 43 4.94 20.31 -6.50
CA TYR A 43 4.14 20.01 -7.70
C TYR A 43 2.65 19.93 -7.35
N ALA A 44 1.88 20.89 -7.85
CA ALA A 44 0.42 20.88 -7.78
C ALA A 44 -0.20 20.12 -8.97
N GLY A 45 -1.20 19.28 -8.71
CA GLY A 45 -1.96 18.54 -9.73
C GLY A 45 -1.75 17.02 -9.69
N ILE A 46 -2.35 16.32 -10.66
CA ILE A 46 -2.32 14.85 -10.75
C ILE A 46 -0.92 14.37 -11.11
N LYS A 47 -0.27 13.63 -10.21
CA LYS A 47 1.08 13.09 -10.44
C LYS A 47 1.04 11.68 -11.00
N ASN A 48 0.12 10.86 -10.49
CA ASN A 48 -0.13 9.51 -10.93
C ASN A 48 -0.94 9.48 -12.24
N LYS A 49 -0.32 9.96 -13.33
CA LYS A 49 -0.86 9.89 -14.70
C LYS A 49 -0.81 8.47 -15.24
N ALA A 50 -1.54 8.18 -16.33
CA ALA A 50 -1.50 6.87 -16.99
C ALA A 50 -0.07 6.44 -17.38
N GLY A 51 0.33 5.23 -16.97
CA GLY A 51 1.65 4.66 -17.22
C GLY A 51 2.74 5.09 -16.24
N SER A 52 2.41 5.82 -15.18
CA SER A 52 3.33 6.13 -14.09
C SER A 52 3.62 4.89 -13.24
N VAL A 53 4.86 4.81 -12.76
CA VAL A 53 5.32 3.82 -11.78
C VAL A 53 5.63 4.55 -10.49
N GLY A 54 5.07 4.08 -9.39
CA GLY A 54 5.26 4.70 -8.09
C GLY A 54 5.46 3.70 -6.97
N ILE A 55 6.18 4.12 -5.93
CA ILE A 55 6.41 3.35 -4.71
C ILE A 55 5.38 3.77 -3.67
N VAL A 56 4.77 2.80 -3.00
CA VAL A 56 3.82 3.07 -1.92
C VAL A 56 4.61 3.46 -0.67
N VAL A 57 4.45 4.72 -0.26
CA VAL A 57 5.13 5.30 0.91
C VAL A 57 4.20 5.40 2.12
N ARG A 58 2.89 5.51 1.89
CA ARG A 58 1.85 5.44 2.92
C ARG A 58 0.82 4.39 2.54
N ASP A 59 0.24 3.73 3.52
CA ASP A 59 -0.92 2.87 3.29
C ASP A 59 -2.19 3.74 3.31
N PRO A 60 -2.86 3.96 2.17
CA PRO A 60 -4.03 4.84 2.08
C PRO A 60 -5.25 4.26 2.83
N SER A 61 -5.24 2.97 3.15
CA SER A 61 -6.31 2.32 3.91
C SER A 61 -6.17 2.49 5.42
N ARG A 62 -5.03 3.00 5.91
CA ARG A 62 -4.81 3.19 7.34
C ARG A 62 -5.40 4.53 7.78
N PRO A 63 -6.34 4.53 8.74
CA PRO A 63 -6.70 5.76 9.41
C PRO A 63 -5.46 6.33 10.10
N PRO A 64 -5.33 7.66 10.23
CA PRO A 64 -4.27 8.26 11.02
C PRO A 64 -4.26 7.62 12.41
N PRO A 65 -3.07 7.38 13.00
CA PRO A 65 -2.95 6.66 14.25
C PRO A 65 -3.88 7.26 15.31
N LYS A 66 -4.89 6.49 15.73
CA LYS A 66 -5.82 6.96 16.76
C LYS A 66 -5.13 6.78 18.10
N MET A 67 -4.76 7.89 18.72
CA MET A 67 -4.29 7.92 20.11
C MET A 67 -5.42 7.41 21.01
N LYS A 68 -5.20 6.30 21.72
CA LYS A 68 -6.13 5.80 22.74
C LYS A 68 -5.50 5.99 24.12
N LEU A 69 -6.26 6.57 25.04
CA LEU A 69 -5.89 6.57 26.45
C LEU A 69 -6.22 5.19 27.02
N VAL A 70 -5.20 4.39 27.32
CA VAL A 70 -5.36 3.06 27.93
C VAL A 70 -4.81 3.06 29.34
N ALA A 71 -5.55 2.44 30.26
CA ALA A 71 -5.06 2.23 31.62
C ALA A 71 -4.22 0.95 31.65
N ARG A 72 -2.90 1.09 31.70
CA ARG A 72 -1.97 -0.03 31.91
C ARG A 72 -1.27 0.13 33.25
N LYS A 73 -1.25 -0.94 34.05
CA LYS A 73 -0.59 -0.98 35.38
C LYS A 73 -0.98 0.19 36.32
N GLY A 74 -2.23 0.65 36.25
CA GLY A 74 -2.74 1.74 37.10
C GLY A 74 -2.32 3.15 36.66
N LYS A 75 -1.74 3.33 35.46
CA LYS A 75 -1.45 4.64 34.86
C LYS A 75 -2.16 4.77 33.51
N LEU A 76 -2.53 6.00 33.16
CA LEU A 76 -3.10 6.33 31.85
C LEU A 76 -1.93 6.53 30.87
N GLU A 77 -1.81 5.63 29.91
CA GLU A 77 -0.81 5.68 28.83
C GLU A 77 -1.52 6.02 27.51
N ILE A 78 -0.90 6.84 26.68
CA ILE A 78 -1.37 7.07 25.30
C ILE A 78 -0.76 5.94 24.47
N ASP A 79 -1.60 4.99 24.08
CA ASP A 79 -1.21 3.87 23.23
C ASP A 79 -1.62 4.19 21.79
N GLN A 80 -0.63 4.15 20.91
CA GLN A 80 -0.82 4.35 19.48
C GLN A 80 -1.11 2.98 18.88
N GLU A 81 -2.37 2.70 18.57
CA GLU A 81 -2.75 1.43 17.97
C GLU A 81 -2.06 1.28 16.61
N GLU A 82 -0.97 0.50 16.57
CA GLU A 82 -0.23 0.20 15.35
C GLU A 82 -1.06 -0.74 14.47
N VAL A 83 -1.80 -0.14 13.53
CA VAL A 83 -2.50 -0.88 12.48
C VAL A 83 -1.47 -1.32 11.43
N GLY A 84 -0.83 -2.45 11.69
CA GLY A 84 0.02 -3.18 10.74
C GLY A 84 1.42 -2.58 10.49
N THR A 85 2.29 -3.36 9.84
CA THR A 85 3.68 -2.96 9.53
C THR A 85 3.69 -1.85 8.48
N ALA A 86 4.38 -0.74 8.73
CA ALA A 86 4.52 0.35 7.75
C ALA A 86 5.06 -0.16 6.39
N PRO A 87 4.75 0.52 5.27
CA PRO A 87 5.35 0.22 3.98
C PRO A 87 6.88 0.17 4.12
N ASN A 88 7.52 -0.77 3.44
CA ASN A 88 8.98 -0.96 3.49
C ASN A 88 9.68 -0.51 2.20
N GLY A 89 8.99 0.25 1.34
CA GLY A 89 9.52 0.78 0.08
C GLY A 89 9.63 -0.25 -1.05
N THR A 90 9.26 -1.51 -0.83
CA THR A 90 9.29 -2.57 -1.88
C THR A 90 7.95 -2.75 -2.60
N GLU A 91 6.91 -2.13 -2.07
CA GLU A 91 5.57 -2.12 -2.66
C GLU A 91 5.49 -1.03 -3.72
N PHE A 92 5.02 -1.37 -4.91
CA PHE A 92 4.91 -0.43 -6.02
C PHE A 92 3.61 -0.61 -6.79
N VAL A 93 3.20 0.46 -7.46
CA VAL A 93 2.00 0.54 -8.28
C VAL A 93 2.35 1.01 -9.69
N ILE A 94 1.59 0.52 -10.67
CA ILE A 94 1.64 0.96 -12.06
C ILE A 94 0.24 1.43 -12.42
N THR A 95 0.09 2.70 -12.79
CA THR A 95 -1.20 3.26 -13.19
C THR A 95 -1.54 2.89 -14.62
N THR A 96 -2.76 2.42 -14.85
CA THR A 96 -3.30 2.21 -16.20
C THR A 96 -4.09 3.43 -16.68
N LYS A 97 -4.63 4.22 -15.76
CA LYS A 97 -5.30 5.50 -16.02
C LYS A 97 -4.88 6.55 -14.98
N ASP A 98 -5.21 7.81 -15.24
CA ASP A 98 -4.99 8.89 -14.27
C ASP A 98 -5.68 8.54 -12.94
N SER A 99 -4.89 8.50 -11.87
CA SER A 99 -5.26 7.97 -10.55
C SER A 99 -4.90 8.97 -9.45
N PRO A 100 -5.62 10.10 -9.32
CA PRO A 100 -5.34 11.11 -8.29
C PRO A 100 -5.45 10.57 -6.86
N GLU A 101 -6.20 9.49 -6.64
CA GLU A 101 -6.32 8.82 -5.34
C GLU A 101 -4.98 8.29 -4.81
N LEU A 102 -4.02 8.01 -5.70
CA LEU A 102 -2.70 7.51 -5.34
C LEU A 102 -1.74 8.64 -4.95
N ASP A 103 -2.02 9.90 -5.30
CA ASP A 103 -1.11 11.01 -5.04
C ASP A 103 -0.86 11.22 -3.54
N ALA A 104 -1.83 10.85 -2.70
CA ALA A 104 -1.75 10.91 -1.23
C ALA A 104 -0.86 9.83 -0.58
N SER A 105 -0.51 8.78 -1.33
CA SER A 105 0.10 7.55 -0.78
C SER A 105 1.31 7.02 -1.55
N THR A 106 1.49 7.49 -2.78
CA THR A 106 2.46 6.96 -3.72
C THR A 106 3.43 8.06 -4.15
N LEU A 107 4.72 7.73 -4.10
CA LEU A 107 5.80 8.51 -4.69
C LEU A 107 6.04 8.04 -6.13
N VAL A 108 5.83 8.90 -7.12
CA VAL A 108 6.11 8.58 -8.52
C VAL A 108 7.61 8.58 -8.76
N VAL A 109 8.15 7.44 -9.22
CA VAL A 109 9.61 7.24 -9.44
C VAL A 109 9.96 7.00 -10.90
N GLY A 110 8.98 6.70 -11.76
CA GLY A 110 9.24 6.42 -13.16
C GLY A 110 7.98 6.29 -14.01
N THR A 111 8.16 5.82 -15.25
CA THR A 111 7.08 5.59 -16.21
C THR A 111 7.36 4.36 -17.05
N VAL A 112 6.30 3.69 -17.50
CA VAL A 112 6.38 2.55 -18.41
C VAL A 112 6.65 3.05 -19.83
N LEU A 113 7.82 2.71 -20.37
CA LEU A 113 8.22 3.07 -21.72
C LEU A 113 7.61 2.12 -22.76
N GLU A 114 7.70 0.81 -22.53
CA GLU A 114 7.22 -0.25 -23.41
C GLU A 114 6.39 -1.28 -22.64
N GLY A 115 5.54 -2.03 -23.34
CA GLY A 115 4.73 -3.11 -22.73
C GLY A 115 3.51 -2.64 -21.95
N LYS A 116 2.95 -1.45 -22.25
CA LYS A 116 1.74 -0.94 -21.58
C LYS A 116 0.55 -1.88 -21.74
N GLU A 117 0.46 -2.57 -22.87
CA GLU A 117 -0.54 -3.61 -23.14
C GLU A 117 -0.47 -4.79 -22.17
N VAL A 118 0.71 -5.10 -21.63
CA VAL A 118 0.87 -6.15 -20.61
C VAL A 118 0.26 -5.68 -19.29
N VAL A 119 0.48 -4.41 -18.92
CA VAL A 119 -0.09 -3.81 -17.71
C VAL A 119 -1.63 -3.77 -17.81
N GLU A 120 -2.16 -3.40 -18.98
CA GLU A 120 -3.61 -3.42 -19.23
C GLU A 120 -4.20 -4.83 -19.11
N LYS A 121 -3.53 -5.85 -19.67
CA LYS A 121 -3.93 -7.25 -19.53
C LYS A 121 -3.94 -7.71 -18.07
N ILE A 122 -2.95 -7.29 -17.28
CA ILE A 122 -2.91 -7.59 -15.84
C ILE A 122 -4.10 -6.92 -15.13
N GLY A 123 -4.40 -5.66 -15.45
CA GLY A 123 -5.54 -4.93 -14.89
C GLY A 123 -6.90 -5.53 -15.25
N ALA A 124 -6.99 -6.28 -16.36
CA ALA A 124 -8.22 -6.96 -16.80
C ALA A 124 -8.43 -8.35 -16.17
N VAL A 125 -7.48 -8.87 -15.38
CA VAL A 125 -7.62 -10.18 -14.73
C VAL A 125 -8.78 -10.15 -13.75
N LYS A 126 -9.58 -11.22 -13.71
CA LYS A 126 -10.70 -11.34 -12.77
C LYS A 126 -10.17 -11.29 -11.33
N THR A 127 -10.71 -10.38 -10.53
CA THR A 127 -10.37 -10.20 -9.11
C THR A 127 -11.53 -10.53 -8.19
N VAL A 128 -11.22 -10.74 -6.91
CA VAL A 128 -12.24 -10.78 -5.86
C VAL A 128 -12.94 -9.42 -5.80
N GLN A 129 -14.26 -9.44 -5.96
CA GLN A 129 -15.06 -8.22 -5.97
C GLN A 129 -15.07 -7.55 -4.60
N GLU A 130 -14.89 -6.25 -4.59
CA GLU A 130 -15.03 -5.43 -3.39
C GLU A 130 -16.50 -5.36 -2.96
N ASN A 131 -16.77 -5.63 -1.68
CA ASN A 131 -18.12 -5.60 -1.11
C ASN A 131 -18.21 -4.68 0.14
N THR A 132 -17.29 -3.72 0.24
CA THR A 132 -17.18 -2.76 1.35
C THR A 132 -18.43 -1.88 1.51
N SER A 133 -19.15 -1.63 0.42
CA SER A 133 -20.37 -0.82 0.39
C SER A 133 -21.61 -1.54 0.95
N SER A 134 -21.58 -2.86 1.09
CA SER A 134 -22.73 -3.63 1.58
C SER A 134 -23.06 -3.28 3.05
N PRO A 135 -24.34 -3.03 3.39
CA PRO A 135 -24.77 -2.80 4.77
C PRO A 135 -24.34 -3.93 5.71
N TYR A 136 -24.42 -5.18 5.25
CA TYR A 136 -24.02 -6.36 6.02
C TYR A 136 -22.52 -6.35 6.31
N PHE A 137 -21.69 -6.00 5.34
CA PHE A 137 -20.25 -5.94 5.50
C PHE A 137 -19.84 -4.83 6.48
N ARG A 138 -20.47 -3.65 6.38
CA ARG A 138 -20.24 -2.52 7.29
C ARG A 138 -20.61 -2.87 8.73
N VAL A 139 -21.75 -3.52 8.95
CA VAL A 139 -22.17 -3.98 10.28
C VAL A 139 -21.21 -5.04 10.81
N ALA A 140 -20.85 -6.04 9.98
CA ALA A 140 -19.91 -7.09 10.36
C ALA A 140 -18.54 -6.53 10.77
N LYS A 141 -18.04 -5.50 10.07
CA LYS A 141 -16.81 -4.79 10.44
C LYS A 141 -16.96 -4.01 11.74
N LEU A 142 -18.10 -3.35 11.94
CA LEU A 142 -18.38 -2.57 13.16
C LEU A 142 -18.44 -3.44 14.42
N ILE A 143 -19.05 -4.63 14.33
CA ILE A 143 -19.16 -5.59 15.44
C ILE A 143 -17.88 -6.42 15.63
N GLY A 144 -16.86 -6.24 14.78
CA GLY A 144 -15.58 -6.94 14.89
C GLY A 144 -15.59 -8.39 14.39
N ASP A 145 -16.45 -8.76 13.43
CA ASP A 145 -16.40 -10.09 12.81
C ASP A 145 -15.06 -10.28 12.09
N LYS A 146 -14.24 -11.21 12.59
CA LYS A 146 -12.92 -11.52 12.04
C LYS A 146 -12.97 -11.93 10.58
N ARG A 147 -14.07 -12.56 10.13
CA ARG A 147 -14.23 -12.98 8.73
C ARG A 147 -14.39 -11.79 7.80
N ALA A 148 -15.05 -10.72 8.25
CA ALA A 148 -15.16 -9.48 7.48
C ALA A 148 -13.79 -8.82 7.30
N VAL A 149 -12.96 -8.80 8.36
CA VAL A 149 -11.59 -8.28 8.31
C VAL A 149 -10.69 -9.10 7.37
N VAL A 150 -10.83 -10.44 7.37
CA VAL A 150 -10.08 -11.32 6.46
C VAL A 150 -10.54 -11.15 5.01
N ALA A 151 -11.86 -11.04 4.79
CA ALA A 151 -12.42 -10.82 3.46
C ALA A 151 -11.96 -9.50 2.86
N GLU A 152 -11.89 -8.43 3.65
CA GLU A 152 -11.40 -7.11 3.21
C GLU A 152 -9.99 -7.19 2.62
N ARG A 153 -9.09 -7.92 3.30
CA ARG A 153 -7.71 -8.14 2.86
C ARG A 153 -7.60 -8.96 1.57
N GLY A 154 -8.67 -9.65 1.18
CA GLY A 154 -8.74 -10.46 -0.04
C GLY A 154 -9.34 -9.74 -1.24
N PHE A 155 -9.96 -8.57 -1.05
CA PHE A 155 -10.55 -7.80 -2.15
C PHE A 155 -9.49 -7.35 -3.15
N ASN A 156 -9.90 -7.22 -4.41
CA ASN A 156 -9.04 -6.85 -5.54
C ASN A 156 -7.86 -7.79 -5.81
N ARG A 157 -7.73 -8.90 -5.07
CA ARG A 157 -6.76 -9.95 -5.36
C ARG A 157 -7.16 -10.71 -6.62
N PRO A 158 -6.26 -10.91 -7.59
CA PRO A 158 -6.57 -11.68 -8.80
C PRO A 158 -6.76 -13.16 -8.48
N TYR A 159 -7.72 -13.82 -9.14
CA TYR A 159 -7.89 -15.27 -9.04
C TYR A 159 -6.71 -16.03 -9.66
N ALA A 160 -6.13 -15.48 -10.73
CA ALA A 160 -4.90 -15.99 -11.33
C ALA A 160 -3.68 -15.30 -10.70
N LYS A 161 -2.67 -16.08 -10.33
CA LYS A 161 -1.42 -15.54 -9.80
C LYS A 161 -0.61 -14.90 -10.93
N VAL A 162 -0.35 -13.60 -10.83
CA VAL A 162 0.59 -12.88 -11.70
C VAL A 162 1.96 -12.90 -11.02
N VAL A 163 2.99 -13.35 -11.73
CA VAL A 163 4.34 -13.53 -11.18
C VAL A 163 5.33 -12.81 -12.09
N ILE A 164 6.19 -11.98 -11.49
CA ILE A 164 7.37 -11.43 -12.16
C ILE A 164 8.44 -12.52 -12.10
N THR A 165 8.77 -13.12 -13.23
CA THR A 165 9.71 -14.24 -13.31
C THR A 165 11.16 -13.80 -13.36
N ASN A 166 11.44 -12.61 -13.90
CA ASN A 166 12.78 -12.05 -14.00
C ASN A 166 12.71 -10.52 -14.04
N CYS A 167 13.75 -9.85 -13.53
CA CYS A 167 13.93 -8.41 -13.60
C CYS A 167 15.42 -8.08 -13.69
N GLY A 168 15.76 -6.91 -14.25
CA GLY A 168 17.14 -6.50 -14.41
C GLY A 168 17.28 -5.08 -14.92
N LEU A 169 18.51 -4.60 -14.96
CA LEU A 169 18.86 -3.32 -15.54
C LEU A 169 19.11 -3.49 -17.04
N MET A 170 18.47 -2.66 -17.84
CA MET A 170 18.78 -2.50 -19.26
C MET A 170 19.76 -1.34 -19.41
N LYS A 171 20.81 -1.53 -20.21
CA LYS A 171 21.80 -0.49 -20.52
C LYS A 171 21.42 0.22 -21.80
#